data_AF-A0A329T0J5-F1
#
_entry.id   AF-A0A329T0J5-F1
#
_cell.length_a   1.000
_cell.length_b   1.000
_cell.length_c   1.000
_cell.angle_alpha   90.00
_cell.angle_beta   90.00
_cell.angle_gamma   90.00
#
_symmetry.space_group_name_H-M   'P 1'
#
loop_
_entity.id
_entity.type
_entity.pdbx_description
1 polymer ?
#
loop_
_entity_poly.entity_id
_entity_poly.type
_entity_poly.pdbx_seq_one_letter_code
_entity_poly.pdbx_strand_id
1 'polypeptide(L)'
;MAACTGERDVVELLRRVCDEKDVARSLEDAAQKCKWDVVEVLYQHCDTESRELGATLKCAIEKAKWDLVELFYPRCKEKDLVEALKVVVEQRQ
;
A
#
# COMPACT_ATOMS: atom_id res chain seq x y z
N MET A 1 -14.91 -12.70 18.39
CA MET A 1 -14.91 -12.79 16.91
C MET A 1 -15.99 -11.87 16.33
N ALA A 2 -15.82 -10.54 16.46
CA ALA A 2 -16.78 -9.56 15.94
C ALA A 2 -16.14 -8.26 15.40
N ALA A 3 -14.84 -8.04 15.66
CA ALA A 3 -14.12 -6.86 15.19
C ALA A 3 -13.75 -6.95 13.70
N CYS A 4 -13.35 -8.13 13.21
CA CYS A 4 -12.86 -8.31 11.84
C CYS A 4 -13.94 -8.13 10.76
N THR A 5 -15.22 -8.27 11.09
CA THR A 5 -16.34 -8.11 10.15
C THR A 5 -16.73 -6.64 9.98
N GLY A 6 -16.69 -5.84 11.05
CA GLY A 6 -17.11 -4.44 11.00
C GLY A 6 -16.18 -3.56 10.15
N GLU A 7 -14.87 -3.82 10.19
CA GLU A 7 -13.90 -3.04 9.42
C GLU A 7 -13.96 -3.36 7.91
N ARG A 8 -14.16 -4.63 7.55
CA ARG A 8 -14.32 -5.06 6.15
C ARG A 8 -15.60 -4.49 5.52
N ASP A 9 -16.72 -4.50 6.25
CA ASP A 9 -18.00 -3.98 5.75
C ASP A 9 -17.96 -2.46 5.52
N VAL A 10 -17.24 -1.72 6.39
CA VAL A 10 -17.01 -0.27 6.22
C VAL A 10 -16.14 0.01 5.00
N VAL A 11 -15.10 -0.79 4.74
CA VAL A 11 -14.26 -0.65 3.55
C VAL A 11 -15.04 -0.95 2.27
N GLU A 12 -15.90 -1.97 2.26
CA GLU A 12 -16.77 -2.25 1.11
C GLU A 12 -17.79 -1.15 0.85
N LEU A 13 -18.31 -0.50 1.90
CA LEU A 13 -19.19 0.66 1.78
C LEU A 13 -18.44 1.90 1.27
N LEU A 14 -17.23 2.16 1.77
CA LEU A 14 -16.38 3.24 1.30
C LEU A 14 -16.02 3.06 -0.17
N ARG A 15 -15.78 1.84 -0.65
CA ARG A 15 -15.55 1.53 -2.07
C ARG A 15 -16.67 2.00 -3.01
N ARG A 16 -17.92 2.11 -2.53
CA ARG A 16 -19.05 2.59 -3.36
C ARG A 16 -19.09 4.11 -3.49
N VAL A 17 -18.37 4.83 -2.64
CA VAL A 17 -18.41 6.30 -2.54
C VAL A 17 -17.06 6.91 -2.93
N CYS A 18 -15.96 6.23 -2.65
CA CYS A 18 -14.60 6.61 -2.97
C CYS A 18 -14.25 6.20 -4.40
N ASP A 19 -13.65 7.13 -5.15
CA ASP A 19 -13.04 6.78 -6.43
C ASP A 19 -11.70 6.05 -6.22
N GLU A 20 -11.14 5.50 -7.29
CA GLU A 20 -9.87 4.76 -7.25
C GLU A 20 -8.70 5.60 -6.69
N LYS A 21 -8.75 6.93 -6.86
CA LYS A 21 -7.72 7.84 -6.37
C LYS A 21 -7.80 8.01 -4.86
N ASP A 22 -9.01 8.01 -4.30
CA ASP A 22 -9.18 8.08 -2.85
C ASP A 22 -8.65 6.82 -2.14
N VAL A 23 -8.83 5.64 -2.76
CA VAL A 23 -8.26 4.37 -2.25
C VAL A 23 -6.73 4.41 -2.31
N ALA A 24 -6.18 4.84 -3.43
CA ALA A 24 -4.73 4.99 -3.63
C ALA A 24 -4.10 5.95 -2.60
N ARG A 25 -4.70 7.13 -2.38
CA ARG A 25 -4.21 8.08 -1.36
C ARG A 25 -4.30 7.51 0.05
N SER A 26 -5.38 6.81 0.36
CA SER A 26 -5.58 6.18 1.67
C SER A 26 -4.53 5.08 1.92
N LEU A 27 -4.14 4.35 0.87
CA LEU A 27 -3.09 3.34 0.92
C LEU A 27 -1.75 3.96 1.31
N GLU A 28 -1.36 5.07 0.66
CA GLU A 28 -0.13 5.80 0.97
C GLU A 28 -0.15 6.36 2.41
N ASP A 29 -1.24 7.01 2.83
CA ASP A 29 -1.35 7.56 4.19
C ASP A 29 -1.28 6.46 5.27
N ALA A 30 -1.93 5.31 5.04
CA ALA A 30 -1.85 4.16 5.93
C ALA A 30 -0.42 3.63 6.05
N ALA A 31 0.32 3.56 4.94
CA ALA A 31 1.72 3.12 4.93
C ALA A 31 2.64 4.10 5.67
N GLN A 32 2.49 5.41 5.44
CA GLN A 32 3.23 6.44 6.17
C GLN A 32 2.99 6.37 7.69
N LYS A 33 1.74 6.05 8.08
CA LYS A 33 1.34 5.86 9.50
C LYS A 33 1.62 4.46 10.04
N CYS A 34 2.26 3.59 9.27
CA CYS A 34 2.60 2.21 9.64
C CYS A 34 1.37 1.36 10.03
N LYS A 35 0.20 1.62 9.42
CA LYS A 35 -1.05 0.88 9.62
C LYS A 35 -1.16 -0.28 8.63
N TRP A 36 -0.27 -1.25 8.76
CA TRP A 36 -0.05 -2.31 7.77
C TRP A 36 -1.24 -3.24 7.55
N ASP A 37 -2.02 -3.48 8.60
CA ASP A 37 -3.32 -4.16 8.55
C ASP A 37 -4.31 -3.44 7.63
N VAL A 38 -4.36 -2.11 7.71
CA VAL A 38 -5.19 -1.28 6.83
C VAL A 38 -4.62 -1.26 5.41
N VAL A 39 -3.29 -1.23 5.26
CA VAL A 39 -2.62 -1.28 3.95
C VAL A 39 -2.99 -2.56 3.20
N GLU A 40 -2.98 -3.73 3.84
CA GLU A 40 -3.37 -4.99 3.21
C GLU A 40 -4.81 -4.95 2.67
N VAL A 41 -5.73 -4.40 3.45
CA VAL A 41 -7.14 -4.28 3.07
C VAL A 41 -7.29 -3.29 1.91
N LEU A 42 -6.66 -2.12 1.98
CA LEU A 42 -6.73 -1.11 0.92
C LEU A 42 -6.07 -1.58 -0.38
N TYR A 43 -4.98 -2.36 -0.29
CA TYR A 43 -4.27 -2.87 -1.46
C TYR A 43 -5.14 -3.79 -2.33
N GLN A 44 -6.00 -4.60 -1.70
CA GLN A 44 -6.96 -5.46 -2.42
C GLN A 44 -7.95 -4.66 -3.28
N HIS A 45 -8.12 -3.38 -2.99
CA HIS A 45 -9.06 -2.48 -3.66
C HIS A 45 -8.36 -1.37 -4.46
N CYS A 46 -7.03 -1.28 -4.40
CA CYS A 46 -6.27 -0.33 -5.19
C CYS A 46 -6.09 -0.87 -6.61
N ASP A 47 -6.41 -0.03 -7.61
CA ASP A 47 -6.01 -0.36 -8.97
C ASP A 47 -4.48 -0.29 -9.09
N THR A 48 -3.98 -1.23 -9.87
CA THR A 48 -2.61 -1.34 -10.31
C THR A 48 -2.25 -0.06 -11.04
N GLU A 49 -1.02 0.41 -10.92
CA GLU A 49 -0.49 1.58 -11.64
C GLU A 49 -0.67 2.98 -11.01
N SER A 50 -1.24 3.08 -9.80
CA SER A 50 -1.27 4.36 -9.05
C SER A 50 0.14 4.78 -8.61
N ARG A 51 0.39 6.10 -8.57
CA ARG A 51 1.68 6.64 -8.10
C ARG A 51 1.88 6.36 -6.60
N GLU A 52 0.77 6.33 -5.89
CA GLU A 52 0.64 6.09 -4.46
C GLU A 52 1.07 4.67 -4.09
N LEU A 53 0.89 3.69 -4.99
CA LEU A 53 1.43 2.34 -4.80
C LEU A 53 2.96 2.33 -4.78
N GLY A 54 3.61 3.12 -5.64
CA GLY A 54 5.06 3.31 -5.63
C GLY A 54 5.57 3.97 -4.34
N ALA A 55 4.85 4.97 -3.82
CA ALA A 55 5.17 5.58 -2.53
C ALA A 55 4.99 4.58 -1.37
N THR A 56 3.90 3.81 -1.40
CA THR A 56 3.62 2.74 -0.43
C THR A 56 4.71 1.67 -0.41
N LEU A 57 5.21 1.25 -1.58
CA LEU A 57 6.33 0.31 -1.71
C LEU A 57 7.60 0.85 -1.04
N LYS A 58 7.93 2.13 -1.24
CA LYS A 58 9.09 2.76 -0.57
C LYS A 58 8.93 2.76 0.95
N CYS A 59 7.77 3.13 1.46
CA CYS A 59 7.50 3.08 2.91
C CYS A 59 7.62 1.66 3.48
N ALA A 60 7.13 0.65 2.75
CA ALA A 60 7.28 -0.75 3.17
C ALA A 60 8.76 -1.16 3.26
N ILE A 61 9.59 -0.75 2.30
CA ILE A 61 11.05 -0.96 2.33
C ILE A 61 11.70 -0.23 3.52
N GLU A 62 11.40 1.05 3.72
CA GLU A 62 11.87 1.86 4.87
C GLU A 62 11.57 1.25 6.24
N LYS A 63 10.50 0.46 6.32
CA LYS A 63 10.03 -0.18 7.54
C LYS A 63 10.31 -1.68 7.57
N ALA A 64 11.10 -2.19 6.63
CA ALA A 64 11.45 -3.60 6.49
C ALA A 64 10.24 -4.56 6.46
N LYS A 65 9.13 -4.11 5.87
CA LYS A 65 7.91 -4.90 5.63
C LYS A 65 8.01 -5.71 4.35
N TRP A 66 8.95 -6.65 4.34
CA TRP A 66 9.31 -7.41 3.14
C TRP A 66 8.17 -8.27 2.59
N ASP A 67 7.29 -8.76 3.47
CA ASP A 67 6.02 -9.41 3.13
C ASP A 67 5.13 -8.52 2.24
N LEU A 68 5.01 -7.24 2.57
CA LEU A 68 4.26 -6.27 1.77
C LEU A 68 5.03 -5.82 0.53
N VAL A 69 6.36 -5.76 0.59
CA VAL A 69 7.19 -5.48 -0.60
C VAL A 69 6.99 -6.56 -1.66
N GLU A 70 7.03 -7.83 -1.26
CA GLU A 70 6.74 -8.98 -2.13
C GLU A 70 5.33 -8.90 -2.72
N LEU A 71 4.36 -8.43 -1.93
CA LEU A 71 2.99 -8.25 -2.38
C LEU A 71 2.83 -7.13 -3.41
N PHE A 72 3.52 -5.98 -3.24
CA PHE A 72 3.30 -4.78 -4.07
C PHE A 72 4.15 -4.73 -5.34
N TYR A 73 5.40 -5.20 -5.29
CA TYR A 73 6.33 -5.02 -6.42
C TYR A 73 5.83 -5.55 -7.78
N PRO A 74 5.04 -6.64 -7.89
CA PRO A 74 4.56 -7.13 -9.19
C PRO A 74 3.58 -6.18 -9.87
N ARG A 75 3.00 -5.26 -9.11
CA ARG A 75 1.95 -4.32 -9.53
C ARG A 75 2.46 -2.88 -9.68
N CYS A 76 3.72 -2.62 -9.34
CA CYS A 76 4.34 -1.30 -9.46
C CYS A 76 4.87 -1.06 -10.89
N LYS A 77 4.89 0.21 -11.30
CA LYS A 77 5.54 0.60 -12.56
C LYS A 77 7.05 0.49 -12.43
N GLU A 78 7.73 0.24 -13.55
CA GLU A 78 9.20 0.14 -13.61
C GLU A 78 9.89 1.33 -12.93
N LYS A 79 9.41 2.56 -13.18
CA LYS A 79 9.93 3.77 -12.54
C LYS A 79 9.87 3.69 -11.01
N ASP A 80 8.78 3.19 -10.45
CA ASP A 80 8.62 3.08 -9.00
C ASP A 80 9.53 1.99 -8.42
N LEU A 81 9.75 0.90 -9.16
CA LEU A 81 10.71 -0.15 -8.80
C LEU A 81 12.15 0.35 -8.80
N VAL A 82 12.56 1.11 -9.82
CA VAL A 82 13.89 1.73 -9.89
C VAL A 82 14.13 2.64 -8.69
N GLU A 83 13.13 3.46 -8.35
CA GLU A 83 13.23 4.36 -7.21
C GLU A 83 13.22 3.60 -5.86
N ALA A 84 12.43 2.54 -5.74
CA ALA A 84 12.42 1.67 -4.57
C ALA A 84 13.77 0.96 -4.36
N LEU A 85 14.41 0.51 -5.44
CA LEU A 85 15.71 -0.16 -5.37
C LEU A 85 16.81 0.77 -4.82
N LYS A 86 16.77 2.07 -5.13
CA LYS A 86 17.70 3.05 -4.55
C LYS A 86 17.60 3.07 -3.02
N VAL A 87 16.38 3.09 -2.49
CA VAL A 87 16.13 3.06 -1.03
C VAL A 87 16.68 1.77 -0.40
N VAL A 88 16.52 0.61 -1.05
CA VAL A 88 17.08 -0.66 -0.54
C VAL A 88 18.61 -0.60 -0.46
N VAL A 89 19.26 -0.02 -1.47
CA VAL A 89 20.73 0.11 -1.47
C VAL A 89 21.21 1.04 -0.37
N GLU A 90 20.54 2.18 -0.17
CA GLU A 90 20.86 3.15 0.89
C GLU A 90 20.75 2.56 2.30
N GLN A 91 19.74 1.71 2.55
CA GLN A 91 19.59 1.03 3.85
C GLN A 91 20.67 0.02 4.19
N ARG A 92 21.40 -0.49 3.19
CA ARG A 92 22.40 -1.54 3.35
C ARG A 92 23.83 -0.99 3.47
N GLN A 93 24.00 0.33 3.45
CA GLN A 93 25.26 1.02 3.68
C GLN A 93 25.39 1.44 5.14
#